data_AF-A0A401RSE9-F1
#
_entry.id   AF-A0A401RSE9-F1
#
_cell.length_a   1.000
_cell.length_b   1.000
_cell.length_c   1.000
_cell.angle_alpha   90.00
_cell.angle_beta   90.00
_cell.angle_gamma   90.00
#
_symmetry.space_group_name_H-M   'P 1'
#
loop_
_entity.id
_entity.type
_entity.pdbx_description
1 polymer ?
#
loop_
_entity_poly.entity_id
_entity_poly.type
_entity_poly.pdbx_seq_one_letter_code
_entity_poly.pdbx_strand_id
1 'polypeptide(L)' 'EVSADDIKRVTMKMLRSKPAVAALGDLSDLPTYEHIQHALTSKDGRLPRIYRLFR' A
#
# COMPACT_ATOMS: atom_id res chain seq x y z
N GLU A 1 -19.21 -2.18 -21.50
CA GLU A 1 -19.10 -1.08 -20.53
C GLU A 1 -18.35 -1.57 -19.30
N VAL A 2 -17.69 -0.70 -18.54
CA VAL A 2 -16.95 -1.06 -17.33
C VAL A 2 -17.85 -0.88 -16.11
N SER A 3 -18.01 -1.93 -15.32
CA SER A 3 -18.81 -1.94 -14.09
C SER A 3 -17.96 -1.67 -12.83
N ALA A 4 -18.61 -1.28 -11.73
CA ALA A 4 -17.97 -1.14 -10.42
C ALA A 4 -17.32 -2.45 -9.94
N ASP A 5 -17.89 -3.61 -10.29
CA ASP A 5 -17.30 -4.92 -9.99
C ASP A 5 -16.00 -5.17 -10.75
N ASP A 6 -15.90 -4.64 -11.98
CA ASP A 6 -14.67 -4.74 -12.78
C ASP A 6 -13.54 -3.96 -12.11
N ILE A 7 -13.84 -2.75 -11.62
CA ILE A 7 -12.90 -1.92 -10.86
C ILE A 7 -12.43 -2.65 -9.61
N LYS A 8 -13.36 -3.14 -8.77
CA LYS A 8 -13.02 -3.89 -7.54
C LYS A 8 -12.12 -5.08 -7.84
N ARG A 9 -12.41 -5.84 -8.89
CA ARG A 9 -11.63 -7.04 -9.27
C ARG A 9 -10.21 -6.67 -9.71
N VAL A 10 -10.07 -5.62 -10.52
CA VAL A 10 -8.74 -5.16 -10.98
C VAL A 10 -7.94 -4.59 -9.82
N THR A 11 -8.54 -3.74 -8.97
CA THR A 11 -7.86 -3.18 -7.80
C THR A 11 -7.39 -4.27 -6.85
N MET A 12 -8.19 -5.30 -6.59
CA MET A 12 -7.75 -6.44 -5.76
C MET A 12 -6.63 -7.25 -6.38
N LYS A 13 -6.59 -7.37 -7.71
CA LYS A 13 -5.45 -7.99 -8.41
C LYS A 13 -4.18 -7.15 -8.25
N MET A 14 -4.28 -5.82 -8.33
CA MET A 14 -3.15 -4.91 -8.18
C MET A 14 -2.58 -4.92 -6.76
N LEU A 15 -3.43 -4.87 -5.73
CA LEU A 15 -2.99 -4.84 -4.33
C LEU A 15 -2.30 -6.15 -3.87
N ARG A 16 -2.61 -7.28 -4.51
CA ARG A 16 -1.94 -8.57 -4.23
C ARG A 16 -0.59 -8.73 -4.93
N SER A 17 -0.26 -7.85 -5.88
CA SER A 17 1.00 -7.91 -6.61
C SER A 17 2.14 -7.27 -5.80
N LYS A 18 3.40 -7.52 -6.20
CA LYS A 18 4.57 -6.97 -5.51
C LYS A 18 4.48 -5.43 -5.49
N PRO A 19 4.47 -4.79 -4.31
CA PRO A 19 4.30 -3.35 -4.23
C PRO A 19 5.50 -2.60 -4.82
N ALA A 20 5.22 -1.63 -5.68
CA ALA A 20 6.22 -0.69 -6.17
C ALA A 20 6.34 0.45 -5.16
N VAL A 21 7.50 0.57 -4.51
CA VAL A 21 7.77 1.61 -3.49
C VAL A 21 8.88 2.51 -4.02
N ALA A 22 8.60 3.81 -4.07
CA ALA A 22 9.57 4.86 -4.33
C ALA A 22 9.47 5.89 -3.22
N ALA A 23 10.61 6.39 -2.75
CA ALA A 23 10.69 7.42 -1.73
C ALA A 23 11.80 8.42 -2.09
N LEU A 24 11.56 9.70 -1.83
CA LEU A 24 12.46 10.80 -2.16
C LEU A 24 12.41 11.85 -1.03
N GLY A 25 13.58 12.29 -0.55
CA GLY A 25 13.71 13.25 0.55
C GLY A 25 14.33 12.62 1.80
N ASP A 26 13.89 13.07 2.98
CA ASP A 26 14.29 12.46 4.25
C ASP A 26 13.56 11.12 4.44
N LEU A 27 14.34 10.05 4.56
CA LEU A 27 13.85 8.67 4.67
C LEU A 27 13.89 8.14 6.11
N SER A 28 14.20 8.98 7.09
CA SER A 28 14.34 8.56 8.49
C SER A 28 13.08 7.90 9.06
N ASP A 29 11.90 8.34 8.60
CA ASP A 29 10.59 7.80 8.98
C ASP A 29 10.01 6.81 7.96
N LEU A 30 10.80 6.37 6.96
CA LEU A 30 10.32 5.45 5.93
C LEU A 30 10.10 4.05 6.54
N PRO A 31 8.89 3.48 6.44
CA PRO A 31 8.62 2.12 6.86
C PRO A 31 9.45 1.12 6.06
N THR A 32 9.87 0.05 6.73
CA THR A 32 10.50 -1.08 6.06
C THR A 32 9.57 -1.65 4.99
N TYR A 33 10.17 -2.19 3.92
CA TYR A 33 9.43 -2.77 2.81
C TYR A 33 8.44 -3.85 3.26
N GLU A 34 8.81 -4.65 4.26
CA GLU A 34 7.94 -5.67 4.86
C GLU A 34 6.66 -5.06 5.46
N HIS A 35 6.78 -3.96 6.22
CA HIS A 35 5.62 -3.28 6.78
C HIS A 35 4.71 -2.70 5.70
N ILE A 36 5.29 -2.20 4.60
CA ILE A 36 4.52 -1.69 3.45
C ILE A 36 3.76 -2.84 2.77
N GLN A 37 4.44 -3.96 2.51
CA GLN A 37 3.83 -5.13 1.89
C GLN A 37 2.69 -5.70 2.75
N HIS A 38 2.90 -5.81 4.06
CA HIS A 38 1.87 -6.25 5.00
C HIS A 38 0.68 -5.28 5.04
N ALA A 39 0.91 -3.97 5.06
CA ALA A 39 -0.18 -2.99 5.07
C ALA A 39 -1.03 -3.03 3.80
N LEU A 40 -0.43 -3.18 2.63
CA LEU A 40 -1.15 -3.25 1.35
C LEU A 40 -1.92 -4.56 1.17
N THR A 41 -1.45 -5.65 1.78
CA THR A 41 -2.13 -6.96 1.74
C THR A 41 -3.19 -7.09 2.82
N SER A 42 -3.08 -6.29 3.89
CA SER A 42 -4.03 -6.29 5.01
C SER A 42 -5.36 -5.68 4.60
N LYS A 43 -6.46 -6.31 5.06
CA LYS A 43 -7.83 -5.85 4.81
C LYS A 43 -8.08 -4.43 5.33
N ASP A 44 -7.38 -4.05 6.40
CA ASP A 44 -7.52 -2.74 7.04
C ASP A 44 -6.61 -1.67 6.41
N GLY A 45 -5.66 -2.03 5.55
CA GLY A 45 -4.79 -1.08 4.82
C GLY A 45 -3.86 -0.24 5.70
N ARG A 46 -3.73 -0.59 6.99
CA ARG A 46 -3.04 0.25 7.98
C ARG A 46 -1.59 -0.17 8.15
N LEU A 47 -0.69 0.81 8.02
CA LEU A 47 0.66 0.66 8.54
C LEU A 47 0.64 0.72 10.08
N PRO A 48 1.63 0.09 10.73
CA PRO A 48 1.88 0.30 12.15
C PRO A 48 1.93 1.80 12.48
N ARG A 49 1.25 2.21 13.56
CA ARG A 49 1.09 3.62 13.99
C ARG A 49 2.40 4.37 14.29
N ILE A 50 3.53 3.67 14.26
CA ILE A 50 4.88 4.22 14.41
C ILE A 50 5.32 5.04 13.18
N TYR A 51 4.72 4.82 12.01
CA TYR A 51 5.07 5.52 10.77
C TYR A 51 4.04 6.62 10.44
N ARG A 52 4.52 7.80 10.03
CA ARG A 52 3.67 8.93 9.63
C ARG A 52 4.08 9.43 8.24
N LEU A 53 3.57 8.76 7.20
CA LEU A 53 3.95 9.01 5.80
C LEU A 53 3.37 10.30 5.21
N PHE A 54 2.33 10.85 5.82
CA PHE A 54 1.68 12.08 5.38
C PHE A 54 1.50 12.97 6.61
N ARG A 55 2.21 14.09 6.64
CA ARG A 55 2.01 15.15 7.64
C ARG A 55 0.93 16.10 7.16
#